data_AF-A0A2E0QWA5-F1
#
_entry.id   AF-A0A2E0QWA5-F1
#
_cell.length_a   1.000
_cell.length_b   1.000
_cell.length_c   1.000
_cell.angle_alpha   90.00
_cell.angle_beta   90.00
_cell.angle_gamma   90.00
#
_symmetry.space_group_name_H-M   'P 1'
#
loop_
_entity.id
_entity.type
_entity.pdbx_description
1 polymer ?
#
loop_
_entity_poly.entity_id
_entity_poly.type
_entity_poly.pdbx_seq_one_letter_code
_entity_poly.pdbx_strand_id
1 'polypeptide(L)'
;MFVVTLWFDLKWLKIWDFRGICSMMTIEEIQSEIGHLSDEHLSKVIAYAVHLKNLRDPESAAILKERLDDKDPEHWLTIEEFEARLEDS
;
A
#
# COMPACT_ATOMS: atom_id res chain seq x y z
N MET A 1 -17.09 33.85 22.49
CA MET A 1 -15.61 33.78 22.57
C MET A 1 -15.28 33.10 23.88
N PHE A 2 -15.06 31.78 23.88
CA PHE A 2 -14.79 31.01 25.09
C PHE A 2 -13.40 30.42 24.98
N VAL A 3 -12.49 30.90 25.84
CA VAL A 3 -11.17 30.32 26.04
C VAL A 3 -11.33 29.32 27.17
N VAL A 4 -11.42 28.03 26.82
CA VAL A 4 -11.36 26.94 27.80
C VAL A 4 -9.94 26.43 27.81
N THR A 5 -9.19 26.84 28.83
CA THR A 5 -7.84 26.38 29.12
C THR A 5 -7.89 24.93 29.59
N LEU A 6 -7.78 23.98 28.66
CA LEU A 6 -7.61 22.57 28.99
C LEU A 6 -6.13 22.25 29.17
N TRP A 7 -5.80 22.08 30.43
CA TRP A 7 -4.55 21.60 30.99
C TRP A 7 -4.33 20.14 30.53
N PHE A 8 -3.53 19.93 29.48
CA PHE A 8 -3.14 18.59 29.01
C PHE A 8 -1.61 18.42 29.05
N ASP A 9 -1.20 17.61 30.02
CA ASP A 9 0.00 16.78 30.15
C ASP A 9 1.19 17.05 29.21
N LEU A 10 2.19 17.77 29.74
CA LEU A 10 3.46 18.12 29.09
C LEU A 10 4.52 16.97 29.07
N LYS A 11 4.12 15.69 29.12
CA LYS A 11 5.08 14.56 29.12
C LYS A 11 5.35 13.91 27.77
N TRP A 12 4.59 14.24 26.72
CA TRP A 12 4.83 13.70 25.37
C TRP A 12 5.66 14.63 24.46
N LEU A 13 6.02 15.82 24.94
CA LEU A 13 6.64 16.88 24.14
C LEU A 13 8.17 16.82 24.11
N LYS A 14 8.76 15.63 24.17
CA LYS A 14 10.22 15.43 24.06
C LYS A 14 10.65 14.48 22.95
N ILE A 15 9.69 13.94 22.18
CA ILE A 15 9.96 12.96 21.12
C ILE A 15 9.82 13.56 19.71
N TRP A 16 9.18 14.72 19.56
CA TRP A 16 8.98 15.34 18.25
C TRP A 16 9.87 16.57 18.15
N ASP A 17 11.15 16.34 17.86
CA ASP A 17 12.09 17.39 17.51
C ASP A 17 11.64 18.02 16.18
N PHE A 18 11.01 19.18 16.32
CA PHE A 18 10.47 20.01 15.27
C PHE A 18 11.64 20.71 14.56
N ARG A 19 12.46 19.95 13.84
CA ARG A 19 13.55 20.47 13.01
C ARG A 19 13.71 19.68 11.73
N GLY A 20 13.13 20.26 10.68
CA GLY A 20 13.74 20.23 9.36
C GLY A 20 13.27 19.13 8.45
N ILE A 21 12.39 19.52 7.52
CA ILE A 21 12.27 18.94 6.18
C ILE A 21 11.62 17.55 6.21
N CYS A 22 10.64 17.32 5.35
CA CYS A 22 10.31 15.96 4.93
C CYS A 22 11.61 15.36 4.36
N SER A 23 12.43 14.71 5.19
CA SER A 23 13.46 13.82 4.69
C SER A 23 12.67 12.77 3.93
N MET A 24 12.71 12.83 2.60
CA MET A 24 12.28 11.69 1.81
C MET A 24 13.16 10.55 2.30
N MET A 25 12.56 9.61 3.05
CA MET A 25 13.27 8.40 3.43
C MET A 25 13.84 7.80 2.15
N THR A 26 15.10 7.40 2.20
CA THR A 26 15.68 6.71 1.06
C THR A 26 14.98 5.36 0.89
N ILE A 27 15.11 4.75 -0.29
CA ILE A 27 14.49 3.45 -0.54
C ILE A 27 15.04 2.39 0.42
N GLU A 28 16.31 2.50 0.78
CA GLU A 28 17.01 1.61 1.71
C GLU A 28 16.43 1.74 3.14
N GLU A 29 16.14 2.95 3.59
CA GLU A 29 15.49 3.19 4.88
C GLU A 29 14.07 2.62 4.90
N ILE A 30 13.30 2.82 3.83
CA ILE A 30 11.96 2.24 3.69
C ILE A 30 12.01 0.70 3.72
N GLN A 31 12.97 0.11 3.01
CA GLN A 31 13.17 -1.35 3.00
C GLN A 31 13.52 -1.88 4.39
N SER A 32 14.39 -1.17 5.12
CA SER A 32 14.75 -1.51 6.49
C SER A 32 13.51 -1.50 7.41
N GLU A 33 12.72 -0.43 7.36
CA GLU A 33 11.51 -0.31 8.18
C GLU A 33 10.46 -1.38 7.84
N ILE A 34 10.26 -1.68 6.55
CA ILE A 34 9.35 -2.74 6.10
C ILE A 34 9.81 -4.12 6.62
N GLY A 35 11.12 -4.37 6.63
CA GLY A 35 11.69 -5.63 7.13
C GLY A 35 11.45 -5.90 8.62
N HIS A 36 11.12 -4.86 9.39
CA HIS A 36 10.79 -4.97 10.81
C HIS A 36 9.28 -5.09 11.11
N LEU A 37 8.42 -5.04 10.08
CA LEU A 37 6.98 -5.15 10.25
C LEU A 37 6.54 -6.58 10.56
N SER A 38 5.42 -6.72 11.29
CA SER A 38 4.71 -7.99 11.40
C SER A 38 4.02 -8.36 10.09
N ASP A 39 3.73 -9.65 9.88
CA ASP A 39 3.07 -10.16 8.66
C ASP A 39 1.76 -9.43 8.32
N GLU A 40 0.98 -9.08 9.34
CA GLU A 40 -0.27 -8.33 9.17
C GLU A 40 -0.01 -6.92 8.63
N HIS A 41 1.00 -6.22 9.15
CA HIS A 41 1.35 -4.87 8.70
C HIS A 41 2.04 -4.89 7.34
N LEU A 42 2.89 -5.88 7.09
CA LEU A 42 3.52 -6.09 5.79
C LEU A 42 2.45 -6.31 4.71
N SER A 43 1.44 -7.13 5.00
CA SER A 43 0.30 -7.37 4.10
C SER A 43 -0.45 -6.09 3.74
N LYS A 44 -0.65 -5.19 4.73
CA LYS A 44 -1.27 -3.87 4.51
C LYS A 44 -0.41 -2.96 3.62
N VAL A 45 0.91 -2.94 3.84
CA VAL A 45 1.85 -2.17 3.02
C VAL A 45 1.84 -2.65 1.57
N ILE A 46 1.86 -3.97 1.35
CA ILE A 46 1.80 -4.56 0.01
C ILE A 46 0.49 -4.18 -0.70
N ALA A 47 -0.66 -4.34 -0.03
CA ALA A 47 -1.96 -3.99 -0.60
C ALA A 47 -2.01 -2.51 -1.01
N TYR A 48 -1.45 -1.62 -0.19
CA TYR A 48 -1.40 -0.20 -0.50
C TYR A 48 -0.43 0.12 -1.65
N ALA A 49 0.74 -0.52 -1.70
CA ALA A 49 1.69 -0.35 -2.81
C ALA A 49 1.08 -0.79 -4.15
N VAL A 50 0.35 -1.91 -4.17
CA VAL A 50 -0.39 -2.38 -5.35
C VAL A 50 -1.47 -1.38 -5.75
N HIS A 51 -2.24 -0.87 -4.78
CA HIS A 51 -3.23 0.17 -5.04
C HIS A 51 -2.61 1.42 -5.68
N LEU A 52 -1.48 1.91 -5.15
CA LEU A 52 -0.77 3.06 -5.71
C LEU A 52 -0.22 2.80 -7.11
N LYS A 53 0.30 1.58 -7.38
CA LYS A 53 0.74 1.18 -8.71
C LYS A 53 -0.43 1.24 -9.70
N ASN A 54 -1.58 0.69 -9.33
CA ASN A 54 -2.78 0.66 -10.17
C ASN A 54 -3.36 2.07 -10.40
N LEU A 55 -3.24 3.00 -9.44
CA LEU A 55 -3.61 4.40 -9.65
C LEU A 55 -2.71 5.11 -10.68
N ARG A 56 -1.44 4.71 -10.77
CA ARG A 56 -0.48 5.28 -11.74
C ARG A 56 -0.60 4.67 -13.12
N ASP A 57 -1.25 3.52 -13.24
CA ASP A 57 -1.53 2.84 -14.49
C ASP A 57 -3.05 2.60 -14.64
N PRO A 58 -3.81 3.67 -14.91
CA PRO A 58 -5.26 3.60 -14.99
C PRO A 58 -5.76 2.73 -16.14
N GLU A 59 -4.96 2.54 -17.19
CA GLU A 59 -5.29 1.69 -18.32
C GLU A 59 -5.23 0.21 -17.92
N SER A 60 -4.12 -0.25 -17.33
CA SER A 60 -4.04 -1.62 -16.81
C SER A 60 -5.06 -1.87 -15.70
N ALA A 61 -5.33 -0.89 -14.85
CA ALA A 61 -6.35 -1.00 -13.81
C ALA A 61 -7.77 -1.14 -14.41
N ALA A 62 -8.07 -0.44 -15.50
CA ALA A 62 -9.34 -0.57 -16.21
C ALA A 62 -9.47 -1.94 -16.88
N ILE A 63 -8.42 -2.46 -17.52
CA ILE A 63 -8.40 -3.79 -18.13
C ILE A 63 -8.58 -4.88 -17.06
N LEU A 64 -7.85 -4.79 -15.94
CA LEU A 64 -8.00 -5.75 -14.84
C LEU A 64 -9.41 -5.69 -14.23
N LYS A 65 -9.97 -4.50 -14.08
CA LYS A 65 -11.34 -4.33 -13.59
C LYS A 65 -12.37 -4.92 -14.57
N GLU A 66 -12.22 -4.66 -15.86
CA GLU A 66 -13.07 -5.25 -16.91
C GLU A 66 -13.02 -6.78 -16.85
N ARG A 67 -11.82 -7.36 -16.69
CA ARG A 67 -11.63 -8.81 -16.54
C ARG A 67 -12.18 -9.38 -15.24
N LEU A 68 -12.11 -8.65 -14.13
CA LEU A 68 -12.67 -9.06 -12.83
C LEU A 68 -14.20 -8.96 -12.81
N ASP A 69 -14.75 -7.95 -13.48
CA ASP A 69 -16.19 -7.76 -13.63
C ASP A 69 -16.78 -8.69 -14.72
N ASP A 70 -15.94 -9.38 -15.49
CA ASP A 70 -16.32 -10.35 -16.52
C ASP A 70 -16.92 -11.62 -15.88
N LYS A 71 -18.24 -11.72 -16.00
CA LYS A 71 -19.05 -12.83 -15.47
C LYS A 71 -19.27 -13.93 -16.50
N ASP A 72 -18.67 -13.83 -17.69
CA ASP A 72 -18.78 -14.87 -18.70
C ASP A 72 -17.85 -16.05 -18.36
N PRO A 73 -18.39 -17.23 -18.04
CA PRO A 73 -17.57 -18.41 -17.73
C PRO A 73 -16.73 -18.87 -18.92
N GLU A 74 -17.10 -18.54 -20.17
CA GLU A 74 -16.31 -18.89 -21.36
C GLU A 74 -15.00 -18.10 -21.46
N HIS A 75 -14.87 -16.99 -20.72
CA HIS A 75 -13.68 -16.16 -20.69
C HIS A 75 -12.73 -16.49 -19.54
N TRP A 76 -13.10 -17.41 -18.66
CA TRP A 76 -12.28 -17.83 -17.53
C TRP A 76 -11.28 -18.91 -17.96
N LEU A 77 -10.03 -18.74 -17.57
CA LEU A 77 -9.02 -19.78 -17.77
C LEU A 77 -9.27 -20.93 -16.80
N THR A 78 -9.11 -22.17 -17.27
CA THR A 78 -9.00 -23.30 -16.33
C THR A 78 -7.68 -23.21 -15.56
N ILE A 79 -7.59 -23.93 -14.44
CA ILE A 79 -6.38 -23.97 -13.63
C ILE A 79 -5.20 -24.49 -14.47
N GLU A 80 -5.43 -25.50 -15.32
CA GLU A 80 -4.38 -26.03 -16.20
C GLU A 80 -3.90 -25.01 -17.23
N GLU A 81 -4.81 -24.22 -17.82
CA GLU A 81 -4.48 -23.17 -18.79
C GLU A 81 -3.73 -21.99 -18.16
N PHE A 82 -4.03 -21.69 -16.90
CA PHE A 82 -3.32 -20.67 -16.14
C PHE A 82 -1.88 -21.10 -15.84
N GLU A 83 -1.69 -22.34 -15.37
CA GLU A 83 -0.37 -22.90 -15.06
C GLU A 83 0.53 -22.98 -16.30
N ALA A 84 -0.01 -23.44 -17.44
CA ALA A 84 0.74 -23.51 -18.70
C ALA A 84 1.28 -22.14 -19.17
N ARG A 85 0.52 -21.06 -18.93
CA ARG A 85 0.94 -19.69 -19.31
C ARG A 85 2.01 -19.11 -18.39
N LEU A 86 2.15 -19.62 -17.17
CA LEU A 86 3.20 -19.19 -16.23
C LEU A 86 4.54 -19.88 -16.52
N GLU A 87 4.52 -21.10 -17.05
CA GLU A 87 5.75 -21.82 -17.44
C GLU A 87 6.40 -21.26 -18.71
N ASP A 88 5.62 -20.59 -19.57
CA ASP A 88 6.04 -20.04 -20.87
C ASP A 88 6.60 -18.59 -20.80
N SER A 89 6.70 -17.99 -19.60
CA SER A 89 7.10 -16.58 -19.38
C SER A 89 8.35 -16.42 -18.52
#